data_AF-K1ZT59-F1
#
_entry.id   AF-K1ZT59-F1
#
_cell.length_a   1.000
_cell.length_b   1.000
_cell.length_c   1.000
_cell.angle_alpha   90.00
_cell.angle_beta   90.00
_cell.angle_gamma   90.00
#
_symmetry.space_group_name_H-M   'P 1'
#
loop_
_entity.id
_entity.type
_entity.pdbx_description
1 polymer ?
#
loop_
_entity_poly.entity_id
_entity_poly.type
_entity_poly.pdbx_seq_one_letter_code
_entity_poly.pdbx_strand_id
1 'polypeptide(L)'
;MAMQATHVRFAIEFEKELGVLDRAEYLSGVMYSDSRYTSGIDRHLTHDSSLKITYALVGSDFEKGWKIHVLYDMLEHDYIFGLFNITAKLVAFSDYWIKISAAKFIEDLESFKLLKESKIIESISPTSTPNNEDPSKLSKWYDLQRSVYCSEIPSIESYKPMMDWFDEDVPGAGVRWEATTRDLEKDPEMVKNIHAMYGMIVKEFYDGLRAR
;
A
#
# COMPACT_ATOMS: atom_id res chain seq x y z
N MET A 1 4.85 -1.68 5.05
CA MET A 1 4.56 -0.25 4.90
C MET A 1 4.15 -0.03 3.47
N ALA A 2 2.88 0.28 3.35
CA ALA A 2 2.15 0.55 2.15
C ALA A 2 1.93 2.06 2.07
N MET A 3 2.37 2.61 0.95
CA MET A 3 1.91 3.90 0.47
C MET A 3 0.56 3.63 -0.20
N GLN A 4 -0.46 4.42 0.13
CA GLN A 4 -1.85 4.03 -0.08
C GLN A 4 -2.38 4.35 -1.48
N ALA A 5 -1.73 5.22 -2.25
CA ALA A 5 -2.23 5.56 -3.58
C ALA A 5 -2.18 4.36 -4.53
N THR A 6 -1.14 3.54 -4.47
CA THR A 6 -1.05 2.30 -5.24
C THR A 6 -2.17 1.33 -4.89
N HIS A 7 -2.41 1.07 -3.60
CA HIS A 7 -3.47 0.15 -3.18
C HIS A 7 -4.86 0.68 -3.51
N VAL A 8 -5.11 1.98 -3.33
CA VAL A 8 -6.38 2.61 -3.68
C VAL A 8 -6.61 2.58 -5.19
N ARG A 9 -5.59 2.90 -5.99
CA ARG A 9 -5.66 2.80 -7.46
C ARG A 9 -5.98 1.37 -7.90
N PHE A 10 -5.27 0.39 -7.34
CA PHE A 10 -5.51 -1.02 -7.60
C PHE A 10 -6.93 -1.44 -7.19
N ALA A 11 -7.41 -1.02 -6.02
CA ALA A 11 -8.77 -1.32 -5.58
C ALA A 11 -9.84 -0.78 -6.54
N ILE A 12 -9.68 0.47 -6.99
CA ILE A 12 -10.61 1.09 -7.95
C ILE A 12 -10.63 0.33 -9.29
N GLU A 13 -9.48 -0.17 -9.75
CA GLU A 13 -9.38 -0.94 -11.00
C GLU A 13 -10.26 -2.20 -10.97
N PHE A 14 -10.44 -2.83 -9.81
CA PHE A 14 -11.21 -4.08 -9.67
C PHE A 14 -12.56 -3.93 -8.95
N GLU A 15 -12.98 -2.70 -8.63
CA GLU A 15 -14.21 -2.43 -7.86
C GLU A 15 -15.44 -3.14 -8.46
N LYS A 16 -15.56 -3.10 -9.79
CA LYS A 16 -16.67 -3.70 -10.53
C LYS A 16 -16.58 -5.23 -10.53
N GLU A 17 -15.41 -5.78 -10.80
CA GLU A 17 -15.13 -7.22 -10.82
C GLU A 17 -15.39 -7.88 -9.47
N LEU A 18 -15.11 -7.15 -8.38
CA LEU A 18 -15.36 -7.58 -7.01
C LEU A 18 -16.81 -7.41 -6.55
N GLY A 19 -17.66 -6.79 -7.38
CA GLY A 19 -19.06 -6.53 -7.05
C GLY A 19 -19.21 -5.68 -5.79
N VAL A 20 -18.43 -4.62 -5.67
CA VAL A 20 -18.53 -3.65 -4.56
C VAL A 20 -19.85 -2.88 -4.67
N LEU A 21 -20.55 -2.74 -3.54
CA LEU A 21 -21.84 -2.03 -3.43
C LEU A 21 -21.70 -0.73 -2.63
N ASP A 22 -20.92 -0.75 -1.55
CA ASP A 22 -20.52 0.40 -0.74
C ASP A 22 -19.03 0.71 -0.95
N ARG A 23 -18.77 1.68 -1.83
CA ARG A 23 -17.41 2.11 -2.15
C ARG A 23 -16.67 2.72 -0.96
N ALA A 24 -17.38 3.40 -0.06
CA ALA A 24 -16.75 4.02 1.11
C ALA A 24 -16.28 2.95 2.09
N GLU A 25 -17.11 1.93 2.34
CA GLU A 25 -16.74 0.77 3.16
C GLU A 25 -15.57 -0.01 2.52
N TYR A 26 -15.61 -0.23 1.21
CA TYR A 26 -14.55 -0.90 0.46
C TYR A 26 -13.21 -0.19 0.57
N LEU A 27 -13.16 1.11 0.26
CA LEU A 27 -11.93 1.89 0.31
C LEU A 27 -11.40 2.07 1.74
N SER A 28 -12.28 2.08 2.75
CA SER A 28 -11.88 1.98 4.16
C SER A 28 -11.11 0.68 4.41
N GLY A 29 -11.63 -0.46 3.94
CA GLY A 29 -10.94 -1.74 4.01
C GLY A 29 -9.57 -1.73 3.33
N VAL A 30 -9.42 -1.05 2.20
CA VAL A 30 -8.14 -0.95 1.46
C VAL A 30 -7.05 -0.29 2.31
N MET A 31 -7.39 0.74 3.08
CA MET A 31 -6.41 1.44 3.92
C MET A 31 -6.16 0.76 5.26
N TYR A 32 -6.98 -0.22 5.63
CA TYR A 32 -7.02 -0.75 6.99
C TYR A 32 -5.78 -1.56 7.39
N SER A 33 -5.22 -2.40 6.50
CA SER A 33 -4.19 -3.38 6.88
C SER A 33 -2.99 -2.77 7.61
N ASP A 34 -2.56 -1.60 7.15
CA ASP A 34 -1.39 -0.91 7.69
C ASP A 34 -1.71 0.03 8.86
N SER A 35 -2.97 0.17 9.24
CA SER A 35 -3.34 0.82 10.51
C SER A 35 -2.72 0.13 11.73
N ARG A 36 -2.24 -1.12 11.59
CA ARG A 36 -1.47 -1.84 12.61
C ARG A 36 -0.30 -1.05 13.18
N TYR A 37 0.27 -0.17 12.37
CA TYR A 37 1.38 0.67 12.77
C TYR A 37 0.95 1.66 13.88
N THR A 38 -0.26 2.23 13.81
CA THR A 38 -0.77 3.13 14.85
C THR A 38 -1.53 2.41 15.96
N SER A 39 -2.27 1.34 15.62
CA SER A 39 -3.10 0.61 16.58
C SER A 39 -2.31 -0.34 17.48
N GLY A 40 -1.18 -0.86 16.98
CA GLY A 40 -0.35 -1.85 17.65
C GLY A 40 -0.86 -3.28 17.53
N ILE A 41 -1.88 -3.54 16.70
CA ILE A 41 -2.35 -4.89 16.45
C ILE A 41 -1.30 -5.72 15.70
N ASP A 42 -1.38 -7.03 15.90
CA ASP A 42 -0.43 -7.94 15.26
C ASP A 42 -0.63 -7.96 13.73
N ARG A 43 0.48 -8.13 13.00
CA ARG A 43 0.48 -8.25 11.54
C ARG A 43 -0.37 -9.44 11.08
N HIS A 44 -0.40 -10.57 11.79
CA HIS A 44 -1.16 -11.74 11.34
C HIS A 44 -2.68 -11.50 11.33
N LEU A 45 -3.18 -10.50 12.07
CA LEU A 45 -4.59 -10.11 12.07
C LEU A 45 -4.98 -9.24 10.87
N THR A 46 -4.00 -8.66 10.18
CA THR A 46 -4.20 -7.70 9.08
C THR A 46 -3.56 -8.15 7.77
N HIS A 47 -2.71 -9.17 7.78
CA HIS A 47 -1.96 -9.63 6.62
C HIS A 47 -1.93 -11.17 6.59
N ASP A 48 -3.06 -11.78 6.26
CA ASP A 48 -3.17 -13.23 6.08
C ASP A 48 -2.47 -13.67 4.79
N SER A 49 -1.32 -14.33 4.92
CA SER A 49 -0.54 -14.83 3.79
C SER A 49 -1.14 -16.07 3.11
N SER A 50 -2.24 -16.62 3.65
CA SER A 50 -2.96 -17.75 3.06
C SER A 50 -4.05 -17.31 2.05
N LEU A 51 -4.28 -16.00 1.91
CA LEU A 51 -5.26 -15.45 0.98
C LEU A 51 -4.96 -15.88 -0.46
N LYS A 52 -6.03 -16.29 -1.15
CA LYS A 52 -6.03 -16.52 -2.60
C LYS A 52 -6.74 -15.37 -3.28
N ILE A 53 -6.35 -15.05 -4.52
CA ILE A 53 -6.99 -14.00 -5.33
C ILE A 53 -8.52 -14.14 -5.32
N THR A 54 -9.02 -15.37 -5.46
CA THR A 54 -10.45 -15.65 -5.46
C THR A 54 -11.17 -15.30 -4.15
N TYR A 55 -10.47 -15.15 -3.03
CA TYR A 55 -11.09 -14.78 -1.75
C TYR A 55 -11.50 -13.31 -1.72
N ALA A 56 -10.97 -12.46 -2.61
CA ALA A 56 -11.42 -11.07 -2.76
C ALA A 56 -12.87 -10.96 -3.27
N LEU A 57 -13.47 -12.04 -3.79
CA LEU A 57 -14.84 -12.05 -4.31
C LEU A 57 -15.91 -12.36 -3.25
N VAL A 58 -15.51 -12.59 -2.00
CA VAL A 58 -16.44 -12.95 -0.91
C VAL A 58 -16.22 -12.07 0.32
N GLY A 59 -17.28 -11.84 1.07
CA GLY A 59 -17.27 -11.02 2.29
C GLY A 59 -18.02 -9.69 2.13
N SER A 60 -18.01 -8.88 3.18
CA SER A 60 -18.48 -7.49 3.12
C SER A 60 -17.56 -6.65 2.24
N ASP A 61 -18.00 -5.44 1.86
CA ASP A 61 -17.18 -4.57 1.04
C ASP A 61 -15.91 -4.13 1.80
N PHE A 62 -15.97 -3.92 3.12
CA PHE A 62 -14.77 -3.74 3.93
C PHE A 62 -13.78 -4.91 3.77
N GLU A 63 -14.25 -6.15 3.91
CA GLU A 63 -13.39 -7.34 3.82
C GLU A 63 -12.78 -7.50 2.43
N LYS A 64 -13.52 -7.17 1.36
CA LYS A 64 -12.97 -7.15 -0.01
C LYS A 64 -11.86 -6.12 -0.14
N GLY A 65 -12.04 -4.93 0.43
CA GLY A 65 -11.06 -3.85 0.46
C GLY A 65 -9.77 -4.27 1.18
N TRP A 66 -9.93 -4.84 2.36
CA TRP A 66 -8.84 -5.39 3.15
C TRP A 66 -8.07 -6.48 2.39
N LYS A 67 -8.79 -7.46 1.82
CA LYS A 67 -8.16 -8.55 1.06
C LYS A 67 -7.43 -8.04 -0.18
N ILE A 68 -7.98 -7.06 -0.92
CA ILE A 68 -7.31 -6.55 -2.11
C ILE A 68 -5.99 -5.84 -1.77
N HIS A 69 -5.92 -5.15 -0.63
CA HIS A 69 -4.67 -4.58 -0.14
C HIS A 69 -3.62 -5.69 0.08
N VAL A 70 -3.97 -6.70 0.87
CA VAL A 70 -3.04 -7.78 1.23
C VAL A 70 -2.61 -8.57 -0.02
N LEU A 71 -3.54 -8.83 -0.94
CA LEU A 71 -3.24 -9.52 -2.20
C LEU A 71 -2.30 -8.71 -3.08
N TYR A 72 -2.45 -7.38 -3.17
CA TYR A 72 -1.48 -6.54 -3.87
C TYR A 72 -0.08 -6.68 -3.27
N ASP A 73 0.03 -6.53 -1.95
CA ASP A 73 1.29 -6.65 -1.21
C ASP A 73 1.96 -8.03 -1.41
N MET A 74 1.15 -9.10 -1.47
CA MET A 74 1.62 -10.46 -1.73
C MET A 74 2.13 -10.64 -3.17
N LEU A 75 1.43 -10.10 -4.16
CA LEU A 75 1.82 -10.20 -5.57
C LEU A 75 3.07 -9.36 -5.84
N GLU A 76 3.11 -8.13 -5.33
CA GLU A 76 4.24 -7.21 -5.50
C GLU A 76 5.54 -7.78 -4.93
N HIS A 77 5.46 -8.53 -3.83
CA HIS A 77 6.60 -9.11 -3.14
C HIS A 77 7.57 -9.84 -4.08
N ASP A 78 7.05 -10.68 -4.98
CA ASP A 78 7.91 -11.49 -5.85
C ASP A 78 8.55 -10.65 -6.95
N TYR A 79 7.84 -9.66 -7.50
CA TYR A 79 8.36 -8.73 -8.49
C TYR A 79 9.47 -7.85 -7.93
N ILE A 80 9.23 -7.25 -6.75
CA ILE A 80 10.19 -6.32 -6.15
C ILE A 80 11.43 -7.04 -5.61
N PHE A 81 11.29 -8.29 -5.14
CA PHE A 81 12.44 -9.12 -4.77
C PHE A 81 13.28 -9.49 -5.99
N GLY A 82 12.64 -9.85 -7.10
CA GLY A 82 13.31 -10.09 -8.37
C GLY A 82 14.08 -8.86 -8.86
N LEU A 83 13.48 -7.68 -8.79
CA LEU A 83 14.08 -6.41 -9.22
C LEU A 83 15.41 -6.11 -8.52
N PHE A 84 15.49 -6.41 -7.22
CA PHE A 84 16.69 -6.16 -6.41
C PHE A 84 17.55 -7.41 -6.19
N ASN A 85 17.25 -8.53 -6.86
CA ASN A 85 17.91 -9.83 -6.67
C ASN A 85 17.99 -10.26 -5.19
N ILE A 86 16.90 -10.06 -4.45
CA ILE A 86 16.84 -10.34 -3.01
C ILE A 86 16.53 -11.83 -2.81
N THR A 87 17.48 -12.55 -2.23
CA THR A 87 17.33 -13.97 -1.85
C THR A 87 17.28 -14.19 -0.34
N ALA A 88 17.60 -13.15 0.44
CA ALA A 88 17.65 -13.20 1.89
C ALA A 88 16.28 -12.91 2.52
N LYS A 89 16.08 -13.41 3.74
CA LYS A 89 14.91 -13.04 4.55
C LYS A 89 14.92 -11.53 4.80
N LEU A 90 13.80 -10.87 4.53
CA LEU A 90 13.65 -9.46 4.78
C LEU A 90 13.62 -9.19 6.29
N VAL A 91 14.60 -8.42 6.76
CA VAL A 91 14.67 -7.90 8.13
C VAL A 91 14.29 -6.43 8.07
N ALA A 92 13.38 -5.99 8.96
CA ALA A 92 12.99 -4.60 9.05
C ALA A 92 14.22 -3.69 9.18
N PHE A 93 14.22 -2.56 8.46
CA PHE A 93 15.30 -1.56 8.45
C PHE A 93 16.66 -2.01 7.90
N SER A 94 16.76 -3.24 7.38
CA SER A 94 17.89 -3.66 6.55
C SER A 94 17.98 -2.84 5.26
N ASP A 95 19.13 -2.87 4.58
CA ASP A 95 19.31 -2.17 3.30
C ASP A 95 18.30 -2.62 2.24
N TYR A 96 17.95 -3.91 2.23
CA TYR A 96 16.92 -4.43 1.34
C TYR A 96 15.54 -3.85 1.65
N TRP A 97 15.21 -3.72 2.94
CA TRP A 97 13.95 -3.13 3.35
C TRP A 97 13.87 -1.65 2.97
N ILE A 98 14.95 -0.88 3.14
CA ILE A 98 15.04 0.51 2.67
C ILE A 98 14.86 0.59 1.14
N LYS A 99 15.51 -0.29 0.37
CA LYS A 99 15.38 -0.32 -1.11
C LYS A 99 13.96 -0.65 -1.57
N ILE A 100 13.33 -1.66 -0.95
CA ILE A 100 11.95 -2.05 -1.26
C ILE A 100 11.00 -0.88 -0.97
N SER A 101 11.11 -0.27 0.22
CA SER A 101 10.31 0.91 0.55
C SER A 101 10.56 2.09 -0.39
N ALA A 102 11.80 2.33 -0.81
CA ALA A 102 12.14 3.36 -1.79
C ALA A 102 11.47 3.12 -3.15
N ALA A 103 11.46 1.86 -3.64
CA ALA A 103 10.72 1.51 -4.84
C ALA A 103 9.19 1.67 -4.67
N LYS A 104 8.65 1.33 -3.50
CA LYS A 104 7.23 1.58 -3.19
C LYS A 104 6.87 3.07 -3.21
N PHE A 105 7.75 3.96 -2.75
CA PHE A 105 7.52 5.41 -2.89
C PHE A 105 7.42 5.83 -4.35
N ILE A 106 8.33 5.34 -5.21
CA ILE A 106 8.30 5.65 -6.66
C ILE A 106 7.00 5.15 -7.30
N GLU A 107 6.62 3.89 -7.03
CA GLU A 107 5.39 3.32 -7.54
C GLU A 107 4.15 4.10 -7.07
N ASP A 108 4.11 4.49 -5.79
CA ASP A 108 2.98 5.21 -5.23
C ASP A 108 2.82 6.62 -5.77
N LEU A 109 3.93 7.35 -5.94
CA LEU A 109 3.94 8.65 -6.60
C LEU A 109 3.36 8.57 -8.02
N GLU A 110 3.70 7.53 -8.78
CA GLU A 110 3.12 7.31 -10.10
C GLU A 110 1.65 6.89 -10.03
N SER A 111 1.29 6.02 -9.09
CA SER A 111 -0.10 5.62 -8.88
C SER A 111 -0.99 6.79 -8.48
N PHE A 112 -0.50 7.72 -7.66
CA PHE A 112 -1.22 8.93 -7.32
C PHE A 112 -1.42 9.84 -8.54
N LYS A 113 -0.42 10.02 -9.40
CA LYS A 113 -0.58 10.79 -10.65
C LYS A 113 -1.61 10.17 -11.59
N LEU A 114 -1.70 8.85 -11.62
CA LEU A 114 -2.62 8.09 -12.47
C LEU A 114 -4.00 7.87 -11.85
N LEU A 115 -4.17 8.17 -10.57
CA LEU A 115 -5.46 8.20 -9.88
C LEU A 115 -6.30 9.33 -10.47
N LYS A 116 -7.34 8.97 -11.21
CA LYS A 116 -8.28 9.92 -11.83
C LYS A 116 -9.05 10.76 -10.81
N GLU A 117 -9.12 10.28 -9.56
CA GLU A 117 -9.85 10.89 -8.45
C GLU A 117 -8.84 11.32 -7.36
N SER A 118 -8.03 12.35 -7.61
CA SER A 118 -6.92 12.74 -6.73
C SER A 118 -7.31 12.99 -5.27
N LYS A 119 -8.55 13.40 -5.01
CA LYS A 119 -9.08 13.64 -3.65
C LYS A 119 -9.71 12.41 -2.98
N ILE A 120 -9.70 11.25 -3.64
CA ILE A 120 -10.41 10.09 -3.10
C ILE A 120 -9.82 9.66 -1.76
N ILE A 121 -8.49 9.64 -1.64
CA ILE A 121 -7.79 9.23 -0.42
C ILE A 121 -8.13 10.17 0.75
N GLU A 122 -8.25 11.48 0.49
CA GLU A 122 -8.64 12.48 1.50
C GLU A 122 -10.03 12.21 2.10
N SER A 123 -10.91 11.57 1.33
CA SER A 123 -12.30 11.29 1.73
C SER A 123 -12.49 9.97 2.46
N ILE A 124 -11.49 9.09 2.45
CA ILE A 124 -11.60 7.77 3.08
C ILE A 124 -11.54 7.96 4.60
N SER A 125 -12.51 7.36 5.30
CA SER A 125 -12.61 7.36 6.75
C SER A 125 -12.74 5.93 7.27
N PRO A 126 -12.34 5.65 8.52
CA PRO A 126 -12.57 4.34 9.12
C PRO A 126 -14.07 4.09 9.29
N THR A 127 -14.55 2.94 8.82
CA THR A 127 -15.96 2.53 8.98
C THR A 127 -16.16 1.51 10.10
N SER A 128 -15.11 0.82 10.53
CA SER A 128 -15.17 -0.23 11.56
C SER A 128 -13.83 -0.41 12.28
N THR A 129 -13.84 -1.16 13.39
CA THR A 129 -12.65 -1.63 14.14
C THR A 129 -12.69 -3.17 14.23
N PRO A 130 -12.31 -3.89 13.16
CA PRO A 130 -12.54 -5.33 13.04
C PRO A 130 -11.86 -6.17 14.13
N ASN A 131 -10.75 -5.68 14.69
CA ASN A 131 -9.97 -6.37 15.70
C ASN A 131 -10.10 -5.71 17.09
N ASN A 132 -11.18 -4.97 17.34
CA ASN A 132 -11.43 -4.22 18.58
C ASN A 132 -10.31 -3.23 18.92
N GLU A 133 -9.73 -2.61 17.89
CA GLU A 133 -8.75 -1.55 18.07
C GLU A 133 -9.37 -0.32 18.71
N ASP A 134 -8.52 0.50 19.34
CA ASP A 134 -8.90 1.84 19.76
C ASP A 134 -9.28 2.68 18.51
N PRO A 135 -10.53 3.15 18.38
CA PRO A 135 -10.97 3.95 17.24
C PRO A 135 -10.12 5.21 17.04
N SER A 136 -9.60 5.80 18.12
CA SER A 136 -8.76 7.00 18.03
C SER A 136 -7.40 6.72 17.37
N LYS A 137 -6.84 5.53 17.58
CA LYS A 137 -5.59 5.10 16.92
C LYS A 137 -5.82 4.78 15.46
N LEU A 138 -6.97 4.17 15.15
CA LEU A 138 -7.36 3.93 13.76
C LEU A 138 -7.53 5.27 13.03
N SER A 139 -8.27 6.22 13.59
CA SER A 139 -8.43 7.56 12.99
C SER A 139 -7.09 8.25 12.75
N LYS A 140 -6.12 8.17 13.69
CA LYS A 140 -4.77 8.72 13.49
C LYS A 140 -4.07 8.16 12.24
N TRP A 141 -4.27 6.87 11.92
CA TRP A 141 -3.72 6.30 10.70
C TRP A 141 -4.32 6.95 9.45
N TYR A 142 -5.64 7.09 9.38
CA TYR A 142 -6.29 7.74 8.24
C TYR A 142 -5.87 9.21 8.15
N ASP A 143 -5.79 9.93 9.27
CA ASP A 143 -5.32 11.32 9.32
C ASP A 143 -3.90 11.47 8.77
N LEU A 144 -3.01 10.54 9.12
CA LEU A 144 -1.65 10.51 8.59
C LEU A 144 -1.65 10.34 7.07
N GLN A 145 -2.45 9.41 6.54
CA GLN A 145 -2.56 9.22 5.08
C GLN A 145 -3.13 10.46 4.40
N ARG A 146 -4.18 11.08 4.95
CA ARG A 146 -4.73 12.34 4.44
C ARG A 146 -3.69 13.45 4.41
N SER A 147 -2.79 13.52 5.39
CA SER A 147 -1.71 14.52 5.42
C SER A 147 -0.69 14.36 4.28
N VAL A 148 -0.49 13.15 3.78
CA VAL A 148 0.43 12.86 2.66
C VAL A 148 -0.20 13.20 1.32
N TYR A 149 -1.48 12.88 1.15
CA TYR A 149 -2.20 12.98 -0.13
C TYR A 149 -3.08 14.22 -0.28
N CYS A 150 -2.93 15.23 0.58
CA CYS A 150 -3.69 16.49 0.49
C CYS A 150 -3.19 17.48 -0.57
N SER A 151 -2.09 17.14 -1.26
CA SER A 151 -1.46 17.96 -2.29
C SER A 151 -1.94 17.54 -3.69
N GLU A 152 -1.99 18.45 -4.67
CA GLU A 152 -2.42 18.10 -6.04
C GLU A 152 -1.57 17.00 -6.68
N ILE A 153 -0.26 16.97 -6.40
CA ILE A 153 0.65 15.87 -6.74
C ILE A 153 1.70 15.78 -5.61
N PRO A 154 1.75 14.68 -4.83
CA PRO A 154 2.76 14.51 -3.80
C PRO A 154 4.14 14.36 -4.42
N SER A 155 5.15 14.73 -3.65
CA SER A 155 6.55 14.40 -3.90
C SER A 155 7.06 13.54 -2.74
N ILE A 156 8.32 13.09 -2.79
CA ILE A 156 8.88 12.30 -1.69
C ILE A 156 8.84 13.06 -0.35
N GLU A 157 8.94 14.39 -0.39
CA GLU A 157 8.84 15.28 0.76
C GLU A 157 7.44 15.27 1.39
N SER A 158 6.37 15.00 0.61
CA SER A 158 5.01 14.87 1.14
C SER A 158 4.87 13.70 2.11
N TYR A 159 5.75 12.70 2.04
CA TYR A 159 5.78 11.56 2.95
C TYR A 159 6.51 11.84 4.26
N LYS A 160 7.10 13.02 4.42
CA LYS A 160 7.85 13.38 5.63
C LYS A 160 7.08 13.12 6.94
N PRO A 161 5.78 13.44 7.08
CA PRO A 161 5.04 13.11 8.30
C PRO A 161 5.02 11.61 8.60
N MET A 162 4.88 10.77 7.56
CA MET A 162 4.92 9.31 7.71
C MET A 162 6.33 8.83 8.05
N MET A 163 7.35 9.34 7.36
CA MET A 163 8.75 9.00 7.64
C MET A 163 9.18 9.39 9.05
N ASP A 164 8.85 10.60 9.48
CA ASP A 164 9.15 11.12 10.82
C ASP A 164 8.47 10.25 11.89
N TRP A 165 7.25 9.78 11.62
CA TRP A 165 6.54 8.85 12.51
C TRP A 165 7.26 7.50 12.66
N PHE A 166 7.78 6.93 11.58
CA PHE A 166 8.59 5.70 11.64
C PHE A 166 9.99 5.91 12.23
N ASP A 167 10.53 7.12 12.13
CA ASP A 167 11.84 7.47 12.69
C ASP A 167 11.86 7.50 14.22
N GLU A 168 10.71 7.64 14.88
CA GLU A 168 10.61 7.51 16.34
C GLU A 168 11.04 6.11 16.81
N ASP A 169 10.70 5.08 16.04
CA ASP A 169 11.07 3.70 16.33
C ASP A 169 12.46 3.34 15.80
N VAL A 170 12.86 3.89 14.65
CA VAL A 170 14.17 3.65 14.04
C VAL A 170 14.79 4.94 13.52
N PRO A 171 15.63 5.60 14.34
CA PRO A 171 16.22 6.88 13.98
C PRO A 171 16.98 6.84 12.65
N GLY A 172 16.58 7.72 11.72
CA GLY A 172 17.25 7.93 10.44
C GLY A 172 16.77 7.02 9.30
N ALA A 173 15.72 6.22 9.48
CA ALA A 173 15.09 5.47 8.40
C ALA A 173 14.50 6.42 7.32
N GLY A 174 13.87 7.52 7.74
CA GLY A 174 13.35 8.62 6.92
C GLY A 174 14.37 9.14 5.92
N VAL A 175 15.50 9.60 6.45
CA VAL A 175 16.63 10.12 5.66
C VAL A 175 17.14 9.07 4.67
N ARG A 176 17.25 7.81 5.10
CA ARG A 176 17.73 6.71 4.24
C ARG A 176 16.75 6.40 3.12
N TRP A 177 15.44 6.40 3.39
CA TRP A 177 14.43 6.21 2.36
C TRP A 177 14.43 7.33 1.34
N GLU A 178 14.46 8.59 1.79
CA GLU A 178 14.49 9.74 0.89
C GLU A 178 15.73 9.67 -0.02
N ALA A 179 16.92 9.46 0.56
CA ALA A 179 18.15 9.34 -0.20
C ALA A 179 18.10 8.17 -1.19
N THR A 180 17.65 6.99 -0.75
CA THR A 180 17.56 5.80 -1.61
C THR A 180 16.55 5.99 -2.73
N THR A 181 15.41 6.64 -2.46
CA THR A 181 14.39 6.96 -3.47
C THR A 181 14.98 7.85 -4.55
N ARG A 182 15.65 8.95 -4.16
CA ARG A 182 16.32 9.85 -5.09
C ARG A 182 17.44 9.18 -5.87
N ASP A 183 18.13 8.20 -5.28
CA ASP A 183 19.17 7.45 -5.98
C ASP A 183 18.57 6.48 -7.01
N LEU A 184 17.44 5.83 -6.71
CA LEU A 184 16.71 5.00 -7.68
C LEU A 184 16.15 5.86 -8.84
N GLU A 185 15.64 7.06 -8.56
CA GLU A 185 15.12 7.99 -9.58
C GLU A 185 16.17 8.43 -10.62
N LYS A 186 17.47 8.33 -10.30
CA LYS A 186 18.56 8.63 -11.24
C LYS A 186 18.77 7.53 -12.29
N ASP A 187 18.16 6.36 -12.13
CA ASP A 187 18.22 5.25 -13.07
C ASP A 187 16.86 5.11 -13.79
N PRO A 188 16.73 5.62 -15.03
CA PRO A 188 15.47 5.58 -15.77
C PRO A 188 14.95 4.17 -16.06
N GLU A 189 15.85 3.19 -16.24
CA GLU A 189 15.43 1.81 -16.50
C GLU A 189 14.90 1.17 -15.21
N MET A 190 15.52 1.46 -14.06
CA MET A 190 14.99 1.06 -12.76
C MET A 190 13.60 1.63 -12.50
N VAL A 191 13.40 2.95 -12.70
CA VAL A 191 12.08 3.60 -12.53
C VAL A 191 11.03 2.97 -13.45
N LYS A 192 11.38 2.76 -14.72
CA LYS A 192 10.50 2.10 -15.68
C LYS A 192 10.14 0.67 -15.25
N ASN A 193 11.10 -0.09 -14.72
CA ASN A 193 10.84 -1.44 -14.20
C ASN A 193 9.93 -1.41 -12.97
N ILE A 194 10.11 -0.45 -12.06
CA ILE A 194 9.22 -0.24 -10.91
C ILE A 194 7.79 0.04 -11.40
N HIS A 195 7.61 0.99 -12.32
CA HIS A 195 6.29 1.32 -12.86
C HIS A 195 5.63 0.14 -13.61
N ALA A 196 6.43 -0.70 -14.27
CA ALA A 196 5.93 -1.88 -14.97
C ALA A 196 5.35 -2.94 -14.02
N MET A 197 5.79 -2.99 -12.75
CA MET A 197 5.30 -3.95 -11.76
C MET A 197 3.79 -3.88 -11.59
N TYR A 198 3.23 -2.68 -11.42
CA TYR A 198 1.79 -2.47 -11.30
C TYR A 198 1.00 -3.16 -12.42
N GLY A 199 1.43 -3.01 -13.69
CA GLY A 199 0.76 -3.63 -14.83
C GLY A 199 0.84 -5.15 -14.83
N MET A 200 1.97 -5.72 -14.38
CA MET A 200 2.14 -7.17 -14.23
C MET A 200 1.23 -7.71 -13.11
N ILE A 201 1.17 -7.03 -11.97
CA ILE A 201 0.32 -7.38 -10.83
C ILE A 201 -1.18 -7.32 -11.21
N VAL A 202 -1.60 -6.27 -11.91
CA VAL A 202 -2.97 -6.15 -12.44
C VAL A 202 -3.32 -7.33 -13.34
N LYS A 203 -2.44 -7.68 -14.29
CA LYS A 203 -2.67 -8.81 -15.18
C LYS A 203 -2.78 -10.12 -14.39
N GLU A 204 -1.86 -10.37 -13.46
CA GLU A 204 -1.84 -11.59 -12.66
C GLU A 204 -3.09 -11.73 -11.78
N PHE A 205 -3.51 -10.64 -11.13
CA PHE A 205 -4.74 -10.63 -10.33
C PHE A 205 -5.97 -10.94 -11.20
N TYR A 206 -6.06 -10.32 -12.38
CA TYR A 206 -7.17 -10.54 -13.31
C TYR A 206 -7.22 -11.98 -13.84
N ASP A 207 -6.06 -12.56 -14.17
CA ASP A 207 -5.96 -13.97 -14.57
C ASP A 207 -6.36 -14.90 -13.43
N GLY A 208 -5.93 -14.60 -12.19
CA GLY A 208 -6.31 -15.35 -10.99
C GLY A 208 -7.79 -15.29 -10.64
N LEU A 209 -8.49 -14.19 -10.95
CA LEU A 209 -9.94 -14.11 -10.82
C LEU A 209 -10.67 -15.00 -11.82
N ARG A 210 -10.10 -15.18 -13.03
CA ARG A 210 -10.69 -15.92 -14.16
C ARG A 210 -10.39 -17.41 -14.16
N ALA A 211 -9.38 -17.88 -13.44
CA ALA A 211 -9.00 -19.29 -13.35
C ALA A 211 -10.00 -20.17 -12.55
N ARG A 212 -11.28 -19.75 -12.48
CA ARG A 212 -12.38 -20.42 -11.78
C ARG A 212 -13.14 -21.36 -12.70
#